data_AF-A0AAW0C428-F1
#
_entry.id   AF-A0AAW0C428-F1
#
_cell.length_a   1.000
_cell.length_b   1.000
_cell.length_c   1.000
_cell.angle_alpha   90.00
_cell.angle_beta   90.00
_cell.angle_gamma   90.00
#
_symmetry.space_group_name_H-M   'P 1'
#
loop_
_entity.id
_entity.type
_entity.pdbx_description
1 polymer ?
#
loop_
_entity_poly.entity_id
_entity_poly.type
_entity_poly.pdbx_seq_one_letter_code
_entity_poly.pdbx_strand_id
1 'polypeptide(L)'
;MKSWKPMMQFFLDELLRREGLGDNETRCSCCQQELLPTARRFRCRNCGIFVQCINCLLERHKLMPLHSLEEWTGHYWTRVTLSSIGLVYQLGHGGHPCPHPAPAIRDMVVLDFPDVHQVKFRYCACDLSDRANNLQQLMRNDWYPATTVDPATCATFSTLKIFRLLSVVGGINVNDFVHTMEKNTDPWGVDQVPDRYKAFGRMSRQFACLGRLMRAGRAHDDAGVEATAKGGCAVLCWACPHEGINLPEGWQDLPKEYQ
;
A
#
# COMPACT_ATOMS: atom_id res chain seq x y z
N MET A 1 -0.93 -28.84 -20.91
CA MET A 1 -2.26 -29.32 -20.43
C MET A 1 -2.41 -30.84 -20.37
N LYS A 2 -1.85 -31.66 -21.28
CA LYS A 2 -2.02 -33.13 -21.26
C LYS A 2 -1.61 -33.81 -19.94
N SER A 3 -0.52 -33.35 -19.31
CA SER A 3 -0.06 -33.84 -17.99
C SER A 3 -0.85 -33.27 -16.81
N TRP A 4 -1.43 -32.07 -16.94
CA TRP A 4 -2.18 -31.40 -15.87
C TRP A 4 -3.61 -31.94 -15.73
N LYS A 5 -4.28 -32.23 -16.86
CA LYS A 5 -5.69 -32.64 -16.87
C LYS A 5 -6.00 -33.84 -15.95
N PRO A 6 -5.16 -34.91 -15.89
CA PRO A 6 -5.39 -36.00 -14.94
C PRO A 6 -5.21 -35.60 -13.48
N MET A 7 -4.39 -34.57 -13.20
CA MET A 7 -4.14 -34.07 -11.84
C MET A 7 -5.14 -33.00 -11.40
N MET A 8 -6.07 -32.59 -12.26
CA MET A 8 -6.96 -31.46 -12.00
C MET A 8 -7.75 -31.61 -10.70
N GLN A 9 -8.19 -32.83 -10.36
CA GLN A 9 -8.87 -33.11 -9.10
C GLN A 9 -7.97 -32.82 -7.90
N PHE A 10 -6.73 -33.30 -7.92
CA PHE A 10 -5.74 -33.03 -6.87
C PHE A 10 -5.50 -31.52 -6.68
N PHE A 11 -5.37 -30.75 -7.78
CA PHE A 11 -5.25 -29.29 -7.69
C PHE A 11 -6.50 -28.65 -7.07
N LEU A 12 -7.70 -29.11 -7.42
CA LEU A 12 -8.94 -28.60 -6.87
C LEU A 12 -9.05 -28.93 -5.37
N ASP A 13 -8.70 -30.14 -4.96
CA ASP A 13 -8.73 -30.56 -3.56
C ASP A 13 -7.77 -29.71 -2.72
N GLU A 14 -6.57 -29.41 -3.21
CA GLU A 14 -5.63 -28.53 -2.52
C GLU A 14 -6.10 -27.05 -2.48
N LEU A 15 -6.79 -26.58 -3.52
CA LEU A 15 -7.41 -25.25 -3.50
C LEU A 15 -8.54 -25.18 -2.45
N LEU A 16 -9.42 -26.19 -2.40
CA LEU A 16 -10.49 -26.27 -1.40
C LEU A 16 -9.94 -26.43 0.02
N ARG A 17 -8.86 -27.21 0.19
CA ARG A 17 -8.17 -27.36 1.48
C ARG A 17 -7.69 -26.02 2.01
N ARG A 18 -7.20 -25.12 1.12
CA ARG A 18 -6.81 -23.74 1.48
C ARG A 18 -7.99 -22.86 1.88
N GLU A 19 -9.20 -23.14 1.41
CA GLU A 19 -10.41 -22.41 1.82
C GLU A 19 -10.99 -22.89 3.17
N GLY A 20 -10.57 -24.05 3.67
CA GLY A 20 -10.94 -24.57 4.98
C GLY A 20 -9.97 -24.19 6.11
N LEU A 21 -10.05 -24.93 7.22
CA LEU A 21 -9.10 -24.86 8.35
C LEU A 21 -7.81 -25.68 8.10
N GLY A 22 -7.75 -26.43 7.00
CA GLY A 22 -6.67 -27.36 6.68
C GLY A 22 -6.50 -28.41 7.78
N ASP A 23 -5.26 -28.80 8.05
CA ASP A 23 -4.94 -29.89 8.99
C ASP A 23 -4.87 -29.40 10.46
N ASN A 24 -4.95 -28.09 10.69
CA ASN A 24 -4.68 -27.43 11.98
C ASN A 24 -5.95 -26.77 12.57
N GLU A 25 -7.03 -27.52 12.69
CA GLU A 25 -8.32 -27.00 13.16
C GLU A 25 -8.35 -26.72 14.68
N THR A 26 -7.58 -27.51 15.42
CA THR A 26 -7.67 -27.62 16.89
C THR A 26 -6.54 -26.92 17.63
N ARG A 27 -5.51 -26.41 16.95
CA ARG A 27 -4.35 -25.79 17.62
C ARG A 27 -3.91 -24.52 16.94
N CYS A 28 -3.49 -23.54 17.74
CA CYS A 28 -2.84 -22.36 17.20
C CYS A 28 -1.45 -22.71 16.67
N SER A 29 -1.16 -22.38 15.41
CA SER A 29 0.14 -22.67 14.79
C SER A 29 1.32 -21.92 15.42
N CYS A 30 1.07 -20.92 16.27
CA CYS A 30 2.13 -20.12 16.92
C CYS A 30 2.42 -20.58 18.35
N CYS A 31 1.42 -20.63 19.22
CA CYS A 31 1.61 -21.03 20.63
C CYS A 31 1.32 -22.51 20.90
N GLN A 32 0.84 -23.26 19.90
CA GLN A 32 0.46 -24.68 20.01
C GLN A 32 -0.65 -24.98 21.04
N GLN A 33 -1.27 -23.94 21.59
CA GLN A 33 -2.42 -24.09 22.49
C GLN A 33 -3.62 -24.63 21.74
N GLU A 34 -4.36 -25.50 22.41
CA GLU A 34 -5.61 -26.06 21.90
C GLU A 34 -6.68 -24.97 21.80
N LEU A 35 -7.24 -24.82 20.61
CA LEU A 35 -8.33 -23.91 20.30
C LEU A 35 -9.62 -24.67 20.55
N LEU A 36 -10.31 -24.32 21.64
CA LEU A 36 -11.63 -24.86 21.95
C LEU A 36 -12.57 -24.72 20.73
N PRO A 37 -13.59 -25.57 20.59
CA PRO A 37 -14.55 -25.47 19.48
C PRO A 37 -15.15 -24.06 19.34
N THR A 38 -15.43 -23.42 20.48
CA THR A 38 -15.99 -22.06 20.58
C THR A 38 -14.96 -20.93 20.42
N ALA A 39 -13.66 -21.25 20.34
CA ALA A 39 -12.62 -20.24 20.21
C ALA A 39 -12.65 -19.59 18.82
N ARG A 40 -12.48 -18.26 18.79
CA ARG A 40 -12.33 -17.50 17.55
C ARG A 40 -11.00 -17.88 16.87
N ARG A 41 -11.07 -18.18 15.58
CA ARG A 41 -9.92 -18.62 14.76
C ARG A 41 -9.65 -17.58 13.69
N PHE A 42 -8.38 -17.20 13.55
CA PHE A 42 -7.97 -16.18 12.60
C PHE A 42 -6.84 -16.68 11.70
N ARG A 43 -6.76 -16.09 10.51
CA ARG A 43 -5.59 -16.22 9.63
C ARG A 43 -5.28 -14.88 8.98
N CYS A 44 -4.07 -14.75 8.46
CA CYS A 44 -3.62 -13.58 7.72
C CYS A 44 -3.24 -13.98 6.29
N ARG A 45 -3.88 -13.36 5.29
CA ARG A 45 -3.61 -13.67 3.88
C ARG A 45 -2.18 -13.34 3.45
N ASN A 46 -1.56 -12.36 4.08
CA ASN A 46 -0.20 -11.92 3.76
C ASN A 46 0.89 -12.76 4.46
N CYS A 47 0.66 -13.18 5.71
CA CYS A 47 1.67 -13.95 6.45
C CYS A 47 1.66 -15.45 6.12
N GLY A 48 0.50 -16.00 5.77
CA GLY A 48 0.35 -17.43 5.46
C GLY A 48 -0.94 -18.03 5.98
N ILE A 49 -1.24 -19.23 5.49
CA ILE A 49 -2.54 -19.91 5.64
C ILE A 49 -2.54 -20.82 6.87
N PHE A 50 -2.11 -20.29 8.01
CA PHE A 50 -2.07 -21.01 9.27
C PHE A 50 -3.06 -20.41 10.27
N VAL A 51 -3.65 -21.26 11.10
CA VAL A 51 -4.71 -20.86 12.04
C VAL A 51 -4.09 -20.34 13.33
N GLN A 52 -4.63 -19.22 13.84
CA GLN A 52 -4.12 -18.55 15.02
C GLN A 52 -5.22 -18.14 15.99
N CYS A 53 -4.87 -18.08 17.28
CA CYS A 53 -5.64 -17.36 18.27
C CYS A 53 -5.44 -15.84 18.10
N ILE A 54 -6.37 -15.06 18.65
CA ILE A 54 -6.34 -13.59 18.60
C ILE A 54 -5.04 -12.98 19.17
N ASN A 55 -4.51 -13.55 20.25
CA ASN A 55 -3.32 -13.01 20.92
C ASN A 55 -2.07 -13.16 20.03
N CYS A 56 -1.81 -14.36 19.51
CA CYS A 56 -0.68 -14.58 18.60
C CYS A 56 -0.83 -13.81 17.29
N LEU A 57 -2.06 -13.59 16.84
CA LEU A 57 -2.34 -12.77 15.67
C LEU A 57 -1.97 -11.31 15.93
N LEU A 58 -2.46 -10.71 17.03
CA LEU A 58 -2.21 -9.31 17.38
C LEU A 58 -0.72 -9.05 17.65
N GLU A 59 -0.04 -9.95 18.37
CA GLU A 59 1.39 -9.82 18.62
C GLU A 59 2.20 -9.83 17.32
N ARG A 60 1.87 -10.71 16.38
CA ARG A 60 2.54 -10.70 15.07
C ARG A 60 2.27 -9.41 14.29
N HIS A 61 1.02 -8.92 14.30
CA HIS A 61 0.60 -7.81 13.46
C HIS A 61 0.82 -6.42 14.08
N LYS A 62 1.36 -6.35 15.30
CA LYS A 62 1.65 -5.09 15.99
C LYS A 62 2.45 -4.10 15.13
N LEU A 63 3.37 -4.61 14.32
CA LEU A 63 4.23 -3.81 13.42
C LEU A 63 3.78 -3.89 11.95
N MET A 64 2.72 -4.64 11.64
CA MET A 64 2.21 -4.88 10.28
C MET A 64 0.71 -4.54 10.21
N PRO A 65 0.34 -3.25 10.35
CA PRO A 65 -1.06 -2.82 10.47
C PRO A 65 -1.85 -2.92 9.14
N LEU A 66 -1.18 -3.19 8.03
CA LEU A 66 -1.74 -3.23 6.67
C LEU A 66 -1.85 -4.65 6.12
N HIS A 67 -1.93 -5.65 6.98
CA HIS A 67 -2.23 -7.01 6.53
C HIS A 67 -3.73 -7.29 6.52
N SER A 68 -4.12 -8.14 5.56
CA SER A 68 -5.48 -8.60 5.35
C SER A 68 -5.77 -9.83 6.21
N LEU A 69 -6.73 -9.70 7.13
CA LEU A 69 -7.11 -10.77 8.06
C LEU A 69 -8.43 -11.40 7.69
N GLU A 70 -8.60 -12.64 8.14
CA GLU A 70 -9.84 -13.38 8.05
C GLU A 70 -10.14 -14.10 9.37
N GLU A 71 -11.42 -14.12 9.73
CA GLU A 71 -11.97 -14.85 10.88
C GLU A 71 -12.84 -16.01 10.39
N TRP A 72 -12.70 -17.16 11.03
CA TRP A 72 -13.53 -18.32 10.73
C TRP A 72 -14.89 -18.18 11.39
N THR A 73 -15.97 -18.21 10.59
CA THR A 73 -17.35 -18.11 11.08
C THR A 73 -17.90 -19.42 11.65
N GLY A 74 -17.16 -20.52 11.48
CA GLY A 74 -17.65 -21.90 11.67
C GLY A 74 -17.85 -22.63 10.35
N HIS A 75 -18.09 -21.89 9.26
CA HIS A 75 -18.36 -22.47 7.93
C HIS A 75 -17.45 -21.93 6.84
N TYR A 76 -17.03 -20.66 6.93
CA TYR A 76 -16.19 -20.01 5.93
C TYR A 76 -15.34 -18.90 6.56
N TRP A 77 -14.33 -18.45 5.83
CA TRP A 77 -13.52 -17.30 6.22
C TRP A 77 -14.22 -16.00 5.83
N THR A 78 -14.39 -15.11 6.81
CA THR A 78 -14.87 -13.75 6.56
C THR A 78 -13.75 -12.75 6.80
N ARG A 79 -13.68 -11.71 5.96
CA ARG A 79 -12.65 -10.68 6.09
C ARG A 79 -12.88 -9.87 7.36
N VAL A 80 -11.81 -9.61 8.11
CA VAL A 80 -11.81 -8.72 9.26
C VAL A 80 -10.62 -7.77 9.19
N THR A 81 -10.70 -6.63 9.87
CA THR A 81 -9.60 -5.67 9.92
C THR A 81 -8.88 -5.78 11.26
N LEU A 82 -7.59 -5.44 11.29
CA LEU A 82 -6.84 -5.34 12.55
C LEU A 82 -7.50 -4.34 13.52
N SER A 83 -8.10 -3.28 12.98
CA SER A 83 -8.84 -2.27 13.75
C SER A 83 -10.13 -2.81 14.38
N SER A 84 -10.85 -3.73 13.73
CA SER A 84 -12.09 -4.31 14.28
C SER A 84 -11.81 -5.31 15.41
N ILE A 85 -10.65 -5.98 15.37
CA ILE A 85 -10.22 -6.90 16.44
C ILE A 85 -9.43 -6.21 17.57
N GLY A 86 -9.27 -4.88 17.49
CA GLY A 86 -8.77 -4.06 18.60
C GLY A 86 -7.34 -3.52 18.46
N LEU A 87 -6.66 -3.73 17.33
CA LEU A 87 -5.34 -3.11 17.12
C LEU A 87 -5.49 -1.60 16.94
N VAL A 88 -4.74 -0.85 17.75
CA VAL A 88 -4.52 0.58 17.58
C VAL A 88 -3.05 0.79 17.26
N TYR A 89 -2.76 1.22 16.05
CA TYR A 89 -1.40 1.42 15.57
C TYR A 89 -0.79 2.72 16.12
N GLN A 90 0.38 2.63 16.74
CA GLN A 90 1.09 3.79 17.28
C GLN A 90 2.06 4.35 16.24
N LEU A 91 1.69 5.46 15.60
CA LEU A 91 2.60 6.21 14.73
C LEU A 91 3.75 6.83 15.54
N GLY A 92 4.87 7.08 14.86
CA GLY A 92 6.09 7.62 15.46
C GLY A 92 6.96 6.61 16.21
N HIS A 93 6.41 5.45 16.58
CA HIS A 93 7.13 4.36 17.27
C HIS A 93 6.99 3.01 16.54
N GLY A 94 6.61 3.02 15.26
CA GLY A 94 6.48 1.81 14.43
C GLY A 94 5.46 0.78 14.95
N GLY A 95 4.53 1.16 15.84
CA GLY A 95 3.59 0.26 16.51
C GLY A 95 3.99 -0.14 17.94
N HIS A 96 5.15 0.25 18.44
CA HIS A 96 5.52 0.09 19.85
C HIS A 96 4.77 1.09 20.75
N PRO A 97 4.55 0.77 22.04
CA PRO A 97 3.94 1.72 22.98
C PRO A 97 4.75 3.03 23.09
N CYS A 98 4.10 4.19 22.95
CA CYS A 98 4.72 5.50 23.30
C CYS A 98 4.37 5.81 24.76
N PRO A 99 5.35 6.30 25.56
CA PRO A 99 5.10 6.77 26.92
C PRO A 99 4.21 8.03 26.97
N HIS A 100 4.09 8.77 25.87
CA HIS A 100 3.27 9.99 25.76
C HIS A 100 2.47 10.02 24.45
N PRO A 101 1.49 9.12 24.26
CA PRO A 101 0.71 9.08 23.04
C PRO A 101 -0.26 10.26 22.99
N ALA A 102 -0.60 10.72 21.78
CA ALA A 102 -1.67 11.69 21.62
C ALA A 102 -2.99 11.12 22.19
N PRO A 103 -3.86 11.96 22.77
CA PRO A 103 -5.05 11.49 23.48
C PRO A 103 -6.10 10.88 22.55
N ALA A 104 -6.18 11.36 21.30
CA ALA A 104 -7.21 10.93 20.35
C ALA A 104 -6.79 9.67 19.58
N ILE A 105 -7.66 8.66 19.60
CA ILE A 105 -7.67 7.58 18.60
C ILE A 105 -8.38 8.11 17.37
N ARG A 106 -7.81 7.86 16.20
CA ARG A 106 -8.39 8.25 14.91
C ARG A 106 -8.51 7.04 14.00
N ASP A 107 -9.46 7.12 13.07
CA ASP A 107 -9.61 6.17 11.98
C ASP A 107 -8.96 6.73 10.71
N MET A 108 -8.29 5.88 9.95
CA MET A 108 -7.68 6.22 8.68
C MET A 108 -7.91 5.11 7.67
N VAL A 109 -8.15 5.50 6.41
CA VAL A 109 -8.12 4.60 5.28
C VAL A 109 -6.73 4.64 4.65
N VAL A 110 -6.06 3.50 4.59
CA VAL A 110 -4.75 3.36 3.94
C VAL A 110 -4.90 2.49 2.69
N LEU A 111 -4.56 3.03 1.53
CA LEU A 111 -4.46 2.28 0.28
C LEU A 111 -3.10 1.57 0.23
N ASP A 112 -3.11 0.25 0.32
CA ASP A 112 -1.92 -0.60 0.25
C ASP A 112 -2.15 -1.78 -0.69
N PHE A 113 -1.67 -1.66 -1.93
CA PHE A 113 -1.96 -2.63 -2.99
C PHE A 113 -1.62 -4.07 -2.55
N PRO A 114 -2.53 -5.04 -2.75
CA PRO A 114 -3.76 -4.97 -3.55
C PRO A 114 -5.02 -4.59 -2.75
N ASP A 115 -4.91 -4.24 -1.47
CA ASP A 115 -6.04 -4.06 -0.56
C ASP A 115 -6.22 -2.60 -0.09
N VAL A 116 -7.39 -2.33 0.48
CA VAL A 116 -7.69 -1.09 1.21
C VAL A 116 -7.89 -1.45 2.68
N HIS A 117 -7.20 -0.73 3.56
CA HIS A 117 -7.18 -1.01 4.99
C HIS A 117 -7.83 0.12 5.78
N GLN A 118 -8.73 -0.24 6.69
CA GLN A 118 -9.21 0.66 7.74
C GLN A 118 -8.36 0.44 9.00
N VAL A 119 -7.64 1.46 9.42
CA VAL A 119 -6.70 1.39 10.54
C VAL A 119 -7.11 2.38 11.63
N LYS A 120 -7.18 1.88 12.86
CA LYS A 120 -7.23 2.72 14.07
C LYS A 120 -5.81 3.06 14.45
N PHE A 121 -5.52 4.34 14.67
CA PHE A 121 -4.18 4.77 14.97
C PHE A 121 -4.16 5.92 15.99
N ARG A 122 -2.97 6.16 16.55
CA ARG A 122 -2.67 7.34 17.37
C ARG A 122 -1.35 7.95 16.91
N TYR A 123 -1.28 9.28 16.98
CA TYR A 123 -0.02 9.99 16.84
C TYR A 123 0.84 9.85 18.10
N CYS A 124 2.15 10.00 17.91
CA CYS A 124 3.09 10.22 18.99
C CYS A 124 3.10 11.70 19.38
N ALA A 125 3.08 12.00 20.68
CA ALA A 125 3.33 13.33 21.22
C ALA A 125 4.60 13.36 22.11
N CYS A 126 5.39 12.29 22.08
CA CYS A 126 6.63 12.16 22.83
C CYS A 126 7.67 13.22 22.32
N ASP A 127 8.26 14.04 23.18
CA ASP A 127 9.34 14.99 22.79
C ASP A 127 10.58 14.28 22.23
N LEU A 128 10.78 13.03 22.64
CA LEU A 128 11.87 12.15 22.21
C LEU A 128 11.72 11.65 20.77
N SER A 129 10.54 11.75 20.15
CA SER A 129 10.33 11.35 18.75
C SER A 129 10.67 12.48 17.77
N ASP A 130 11.82 13.12 17.98
CA ASP A 130 12.43 14.10 17.07
C ASP A 130 11.53 15.31 16.76
N ARG A 131 10.57 15.62 17.65
CA ARG A 131 9.51 16.65 17.48
C ARG A 131 8.77 16.58 16.14
N ALA A 132 8.68 15.38 15.56
CA ALA A 132 8.06 15.19 14.27
C ALA A 132 6.57 15.55 14.32
N ASN A 133 6.14 16.45 13.44
CA ASN A 133 4.73 16.79 13.30
C ASN A 133 3.92 15.59 12.75
N ASN A 134 2.59 15.65 12.84
CA ASN A 134 1.70 14.57 12.42
C ASN A 134 1.94 14.11 10.97
N LEU A 135 2.25 15.04 10.07
CA LEU A 135 2.53 14.76 8.66
C LEU A 135 3.85 14.01 8.49
N GLN A 136 4.89 14.44 9.20
CA GLN A 136 6.20 13.78 9.20
C GLN A 136 6.10 12.36 9.78
N GLN A 137 5.29 12.13 10.82
CA GLN A 137 5.08 10.79 11.38
C GLN A 137 4.45 9.84 10.36
N LEU A 138 3.51 10.30 9.52
CA LEU A 138 2.96 9.50 8.43
C LEU A 138 3.99 9.23 7.35
N MET A 139 4.70 10.26 6.90
CA MET A 139 5.70 10.14 5.84
C MET A 139 6.88 9.25 6.24
N ARG A 140 7.32 9.30 7.50
CA ARG A 140 8.36 8.40 8.06
C ARG A 140 7.87 6.97 8.20
N ASN A 141 6.55 6.75 8.24
CA ASN A 141 5.91 5.44 8.22
C ASN A 141 5.59 4.97 6.78
N ASP A 142 6.18 5.61 5.76
CA ASP A 142 5.93 5.37 4.33
C ASP A 142 4.46 5.55 3.90
N TRP A 143 3.69 6.35 4.65
CA TRP A 143 2.31 6.67 4.33
C TRP A 143 2.23 8.09 3.78
N TYR A 144 1.93 8.19 2.48
CA TYR A 144 1.72 9.46 1.82
C TYR A 144 0.27 9.92 2.05
N PRO A 145 0.02 11.09 2.63
CA PRO A 145 -1.34 11.52 2.91
C PRO A 145 -1.99 12.26 1.75
N ALA A 146 -3.32 12.14 1.65
CA ALA A 146 -4.12 12.82 0.63
C ALA A 146 -4.32 14.33 0.91
N THR A 147 -4.17 14.76 2.16
CA THR A 147 -4.28 16.15 2.61
C THR A 147 -3.15 16.48 3.58
N THR A 148 -2.82 17.76 3.72
CA THR A 148 -1.80 18.23 4.66
C THR A 148 -2.37 18.54 6.05
N VAL A 149 -3.68 18.81 6.12
CA VAL A 149 -4.42 19.07 7.36
C VAL A 149 -5.28 17.85 7.67
N ASP A 150 -5.07 17.28 8.86
CA ASP A 150 -5.78 16.11 9.42
C ASP A 150 -6.14 15.02 8.39
N PRO A 151 -5.13 14.31 7.85
CA PRO A 151 -5.38 13.33 6.80
C PRO A 151 -6.11 12.09 7.33
N ALA A 152 -7.31 11.86 6.79
CA ALA A 152 -8.09 10.64 7.00
C ALA A 152 -7.82 9.55 5.95
N THR A 153 -7.02 9.85 4.92
CA THR A 153 -6.70 8.91 3.84
C THR A 153 -5.23 9.02 3.46
N CYS A 154 -4.54 7.89 3.39
CA CYS A 154 -3.15 7.78 2.94
C CYS A 154 -3.00 6.67 1.89
N ALA A 155 -1.94 6.73 1.09
CA ALA A 155 -1.47 5.61 0.29
C ALA A 155 -0.03 5.27 0.67
N THR A 156 0.33 3.99 0.67
CA THR A 156 1.72 3.61 0.94
C THR A 156 2.64 4.04 -0.21
N PHE A 157 3.90 4.35 0.10
CA PHE A 157 4.89 4.66 -0.93
C PHE A 157 5.07 3.50 -1.91
N SER A 158 4.97 2.27 -1.42
CA SER A 158 4.97 1.05 -2.25
C SER A 158 3.84 1.09 -3.28
N THR A 159 2.61 1.37 -2.86
CA THR A 159 1.44 1.48 -3.74
C THR A 159 1.60 2.56 -4.79
N LEU A 160 2.11 3.74 -4.42
CA LEU A 160 2.35 4.84 -5.37
C LEU A 160 3.43 4.48 -6.41
N LYS A 161 4.47 3.74 -6.01
CA LYS A 161 5.50 3.23 -6.93
C LYS A 161 4.93 2.18 -7.88
N ILE A 162 4.15 1.22 -7.36
CA ILE A 162 3.48 0.18 -8.16
C ILE A 162 2.55 0.82 -9.19
N PHE A 163 1.71 1.76 -8.77
CA PHE A 163 0.82 2.48 -9.67
C PHE A 163 1.59 3.17 -10.79
N ARG A 164 2.65 3.91 -10.46
CA ARG A 164 3.47 4.59 -11.46
C ARG A 164 4.07 3.62 -12.48
N LEU A 165 4.54 2.45 -12.03
CA LEU A 165 5.05 1.41 -12.92
C LEU A 165 3.95 0.87 -13.83
N LEU A 166 2.80 0.53 -13.27
CA LEU A 166 1.66 -0.02 -14.02
C LEU A 166 1.04 0.98 -15.00
N SER A 167 1.06 2.28 -14.69
CA SER A 167 0.64 3.32 -15.63
C SER A 167 1.54 3.39 -16.86
N VAL A 168 2.84 3.11 -16.71
CA VAL A 168 3.80 3.12 -17.83
C VAL A 168 3.77 1.80 -18.60
N VAL A 169 3.80 0.68 -17.90
CA VAL A 169 3.91 -0.66 -18.52
C VAL A 169 2.56 -1.17 -19.01
N GLY A 170 1.51 -1.03 -18.21
CA GLY A 170 0.17 -1.58 -18.48
C GLY A 170 -0.85 -0.55 -18.93
N GLY A 171 -0.50 0.73 -19.02
CA GLY A 171 -1.42 1.80 -19.40
C GLY A 171 -2.58 2.00 -18.41
N ILE A 172 -2.44 1.53 -17.16
CA ILE A 172 -3.53 1.56 -16.17
C ILE A 172 -3.74 3.00 -15.69
N ASN A 173 -4.99 3.46 -15.71
CA ASN A 173 -5.38 4.75 -15.19
C ASN A 173 -5.70 4.70 -13.68
N VAL A 174 -5.85 5.86 -13.04
CA VAL A 174 -6.13 5.95 -11.60
C VAL A 174 -7.43 5.25 -11.21
N ASN A 175 -8.46 5.34 -12.06
CA ASN A 175 -9.78 4.77 -11.79
C ASN A 175 -9.68 3.26 -11.66
N ASP A 176 -9.11 2.61 -12.67
CA ASP A 176 -9.02 1.15 -12.74
C ASP A 176 -8.11 0.60 -11.63
N PHE A 177 -7.03 1.31 -11.30
CA PHE A 177 -6.14 0.90 -10.22
C PHE A 177 -6.81 0.96 -8.85
N VAL A 178 -7.55 2.04 -8.57
CA VAL A 178 -8.31 2.16 -7.32
C VAL A 178 -9.42 1.11 -7.28
N HIS A 179 -10.23 1.00 -8.33
CA HIS A 179 -11.32 0.02 -8.42
C HIS A 179 -10.82 -1.42 -8.25
N THR A 180 -9.63 -1.74 -8.77
CA THR A 180 -8.99 -3.05 -8.56
C THR A 180 -8.78 -3.33 -7.07
N MET A 181 -8.23 -2.37 -6.32
CA MET A 181 -8.04 -2.56 -4.86
C MET A 181 -9.37 -2.64 -4.11
N GLU A 182 -10.35 -1.83 -4.52
CA GLU A 182 -11.69 -1.85 -3.93
C GLU A 182 -12.37 -3.20 -4.12
N LYS A 183 -12.35 -3.73 -5.35
CA LYS A 183 -12.90 -5.04 -5.68
C LYS A 183 -12.13 -6.20 -5.05
N ASN A 184 -10.82 -6.07 -4.83
CA ASN A 184 -10.06 -7.07 -4.09
C ASN A 184 -10.41 -7.08 -2.59
N THR A 185 -10.72 -5.91 -2.04
CA THR A 185 -11.05 -5.72 -0.61
C THR A 185 -12.48 -6.13 -0.31
N ASP A 186 -13.43 -5.63 -1.10
CA ASP A 186 -14.86 -5.93 -1.03
C ASP A 186 -15.40 -6.15 -2.46
N PRO A 187 -15.37 -7.39 -2.96
CA PRO A 187 -15.86 -7.71 -4.31
C PRO A 187 -17.34 -7.35 -4.53
N TRP A 188 -18.13 -7.46 -3.46
CA TRP A 188 -19.58 -7.30 -3.48
C TRP A 188 -20.01 -5.84 -3.34
N GLY A 189 -19.14 -4.96 -2.84
CA GLY A 189 -19.43 -3.55 -2.64
C GLY A 189 -20.53 -3.32 -1.61
N VAL A 190 -20.55 -4.17 -0.58
CA VAL A 190 -21.52 -4.11 0.53
C VAL A 190 -21.26 -2.89 1.40
N ASP A 191 -19.98 -2.50 1.53
CA ASP A 191 -19.60 -1.33 2.32
C ASP A 191 -19.64 -0.04 1.49
N GLN A 192 -20.38 0.97 1.97
CA GLN A 192 -20.27 2.34 1.43
C GLN A 192 -18.96 2.97 1.90
N VAL A 193 -18.03 3.18 0.96
CA VAL A 193 -16.73 3.77 1.29
C VAL A 193 -16.53 5.08 0.54
N PRO A 194 -16.04 6.17 1.19
CA PRO A 194 -15.82 7.47 0.55
C PRO A 194 -14.96 7.41 -0.72
N ASP A 195 -15.18 8.36 -1.65
CA ASP A 195 -14.44 8.47 -2.92
C ASP A 195 -12.91 8.52 -2.70
N ARG A 196 -12.24 7.41 -3.03
CA ARG A 196 -10.78 7.26 -2.95
C ARG A 196 -10.08 7.64 -4.26
N TYR A 197 -10.81 7.72 -5.37
CA TYR A 197 -10.25 8.03 -6.68
C TYR A 197 -9.59 9.41 -6.68
N LYS A 198 -10.30 10.43 -6.18
CA LYS A 198 -9.77 11.80 -6.13
C LYS A 198 -8.57 11.91 -5.19
N ALA A 199 -8.65 11.27 -4.03
CA ALA A 199 -7.57 11.24 -3.05
C ALA A 199 -6.31 10.60 -3.63
N PHE A 200 -6.43 9.41 -4.20
CA PHE A 200 -5.31 8.70 -4.81
C PHE A 200 -4.74 9.44 -6.02
N GLY A 201 -5.60 9.99 -6.88
CA GLY A 201 -5.15 10.79 -8.03
C GLY A 201 -4.34 12.02 -7.60
N ARG A 202 -4.69 12.67 -6.48
CA ARG A 202 -3.89 13.77 -5.92
C ARG A 202 -2.53 13.27 -5.44
N MET A 203 -2.52 12.23 -4.61
CA MET A 203 -1.29 11.65 -4.06
C MET A 203 -0.34 11.19 -5.16
N SER A 204 -0.84 10.50 -6.19
CA SER A 204 -0.02 10.01 -7.31
C SER A 204 0.62 11.14 -8.12
N ARG A 205 -0.13 12.24 -8.38
CA ARG A 205 0.41 13.43 -9.07
C ARG A 205 1.48 14.12 -8.23
N GLN A 206 1.23 14.32 -6.94
CA GLN A 206 2.17 14.97 -6.02
C GLN A 206 3.44 14.13 -5.86
N PHE A 207 3.30 12.83 -5.61
CA PHE A 207 4.42 11.89 -5.53
C PHE A 207 5.23 11.84 -6.83
N ALA A 208 4.56 11.90 -7.98
CA ALA A 208 5.24 11.95 -9.27
C ALA A 208 6.00 13.27 -9.51
N CYS A 209 5.50 14.38 -8.98
CA CYS A 209 6.19 15.68 -8.96
C CYS A 209 7.44 15.62 -8.08
N LEU A 210 7.29 15.18 -6.83
CA LEU A 210 8.41 15.04 -5.88
C LEU A 210 9.50 14.12 -6.42
N GLY A 211 9.13 12.98 -7.02
CA GLY A 211 10.10 12.09 -7.65
C GLY A 211 10.84 12.74 -8.83
N ARG A 212 10.23 13.68 -9.56
CA ARG A 212 10.93 14.45 -10.60
C ARG A 212 11.94 15.42 -10.00
N LEU A 213 11.53 16.15 -8.95
CA LEU A 213 12.40 17.08 -8.23
C LEU A 213 13.61 16.37 -7.61
N MET A 214 13.38 15.22 -6.98
CA MET A 214 14.45 14.40 -6.41
C MET A 214 15.44 13.92 -7.47
N ARG A 215 14.96 13.38 -8.61
CA ARG A 215 15.84 12.93 -9.69
C ARG A 215 16.65 14.06 -10.32
N ALA A 216 16.09 15.27 -10.36
CA ALA A 216 16.77 16.46 -10.87
C ALA A 216 17.68 17.14 -9.82
N GLY A 217 17.84 16.56 -8.62
CA GLY A 217 18.70 17.12 -7.56
C GLY A 217 18.17 18.40 -6.92
N ARG A 218 16.91 18.80 -7.17
CA ARG A 218 16.36 20.10 -6.74
C ARG A 218 16.15 20.23 -5.23
N ALA A 219 16.23 19.12 -4.50
CA ALA A 219 16.22 19.14 -3.04
C ALA A 219 17.54 19.69 -2.43
N HIS A 220 18.62 19.75 -3.22
CA HIS A 220 19.94 20.21 -2.79
C HIS A 220 20.26 21.62 -3.31
N ASP A 221 19.29 22.30 -3.93
CA ASP A 221 19.46 23.68 -4.36
C ASP A 221 19.29 24.59 -3.14
N ASP A 222 20.29 25.44 -2.87
CA ASP A 222 20.28 26.37 -1.73
C ASP A 222 19.11 27.36 -1.80
N ALA A 223 18.67 27.71 -3.02
CA ALA A 223 17.51 28.58 -3.23
C ALA A 223 16.16 27.84 -3.10
N GLY A 224 16.20 26.52 -2.87
CA GLY A 224 15.03 25.68 -2.67
C GLY A 224 14.27 25.33 -3.95
N VAL A 225 13.16 24.60 -3.79
CA VAL A 225 12.37 24.06 -4.90
C VAL A 225 11.77 25.18 -5.78
N GLU A 226 11.42 26.32 -5.18
CA GLU A 226 10.80 27.45 -5.88
C GLU A 226 11.72 28.10 -6.93
N ALA A 227 13.03 28.00 -6.76
CA ALA A 227 14.01 28.50 -7.72
C ALA A 227 14.13 27.62 -8.98
N THR A 228 13.45 26.46 -9.03
CA THR A 228 13.50 25.56 -10.18
C THR A 228 12.89 26.22 -11.41
N ALA A 229 13.73 26.62 -12.36
CA ALA A 229 13.31 27.20 -13.62
C ALA A 229 12.37 26.27 -14.42
N LYS A 230 11.52 26.86 -15.26
CA LYS A 230 10.65 26.10 -16.17
C LYS A 230 11.50 25.20 -17.06
N GLY A 231 11.22 23.90 -17.05
CA GLY A 231 12.04 22.92 -17.77
C GLY A 231 13.25 22.39 -17.01
N GLY A 232 13.57 22.90 -15.81
CA GLY A 232 14.72 22.48 -15.01
C GLY A 232 14.67 21.04 -14.48
N CYS A 233 13.54 20.35 -14.64
CA CYS A 233 13.37 18.92 -14.37
C CYS A 233 13.06 18.09 -15.64
N ALA A 234 13.11 18.71 -16.82
CA ALA A 234 12.92 18.01 -18.07
C ALA A 234 14.17 17.17 -18.38
N VAL A 235 13.95 16.00 -18.98
CA VAL A 235 15.03 15.14 -19.47
C VAL A 235 15.07 15.31 -20.98
N LEU A 236 16.28 15.39 -21.55
CA LEU A 236 16.45 15.40 -23.00
C LEU A 236 15.88 14.11 -23.57
N CYS A 237 14.98 14.23 -24.54
CA CYS A 237 14.43 13.09 -25.25
C CYS A 237 15.45 12.57 -26.26
N TRP A 238 15.82 11.29 -26.19
CA TRP A 238 16.80 10.71 -27.12
C TRP A 238 16.33 10.67 -28.58
N ALA A 239 15.00 10.64 -28.79
CA ALA A 239 14.40 10.57 -30.11
C ALA A 239 14.18 11.97 -30.72
N CYS A 240 14.23 13.02 -29.91
CA CYS A 240 14.17 14.38 -30.44
C CYS A 240 15.49 14.70 -31.18
N PRO A 241 15.42 15.46 -32.28
CA PRO A 241 16.61 15.88 -33.01
C PRO A 241 17.40 16.91 -32.18
N HIS A 242 18.68 16.64 -31.99
CA HIS A 242 19.65 17.46 -31.28
C HIS A 242 20.90 17.63 -32.15
N GLU A 243 21.16 18.87 -32.53
CA GLU A 243 22.34 19.25 -33.30
C GLU A 243 23.62 18.88 -32.56
N GLY A 244 24.57 18.26 -33.26
CA GLY A 244 25.84 17.80 -32.70
C GLY A 244 25.75 16.56 -31.79
N ILE A 245 24.57 15.96 -31.63
CA ILE A 245 24.39 14.71 -30.85
C ILE A 245 23.87 13.58 -31.73
N ASN A 246 22.68 13.75 -32.32
CA ASN A 246 22.00 12.71 -33.10
C ASN A 246 21.49 13.20 -34.47
N LEU A 247 21.80 14.45 -34.84
CA LEU A 247 21.64 14.96 -36.20
C LEU A 247 22.97 14.86 -36.97
N PRO A 248 22.94 14.47 -38.27
CA PRO A 248 24.12 14.52 -39.11
C PRO A 248 24.62 15.96 -39.30
N GLU A 249 25.92 16.12 -39.51
CA GLU A 249 26.48 17.42 -39.90
C GLU A 249 25.86 17.88 -41.23
N GLY A 250 25.53 19.17 -41.34
CA GLY A 250 24.87 19.72 -42.53
C GLY A 250 23.40 19.26 -42.70
N TRP A 251 22.74 18.77 -41.64
CA TRP A 251 21.31 18.39 -41.71
C TRP A 251 20.40 19.52 -42.24
N GLN A 252 20.79 20.78 -42.02
CA GLN A 252 20.10 21.98 -42.49
C GLN A 252 20.13 22.14 -44.03
N ASP A 253 21.12 21.52 -44.68
CA ASP A 253 21.31 21.59 -46.14
C ASP A 253 20.66 20.40 -46.86
N LEU A 254 20.10 19.43 -46.12
CA LEU A 254 19.38 18.30 -46.71
C LEU A 254 18.09 18.78 -47.41
N PRO A 255 17.59 18.08 -48.44
CA PRO A 255 16.29 18.38 -49.02
C PRO A 255 15.18 18.39 -47.96
N LYS A 256 14.14 19.21 -48.12
CA LYS A 256 13.01 19.35 -47.15
C LYS A 256 12.35 18.04 -46.73
N GLU A 257 12.49 16.99 -47.53
CA GLU A 257 11.96 15.65 -47.24
C GLU A 257 12.74 14.93 -46.12
N TYR A 258 13.97 15.38 -45.83
CA TYR A 258 14.90 14.82 -44.85
C TYR A 258 15.28 15.82 -43.74
N GLN A 259 14.70 17.03 -43.75
CA GLN A 259 14.77 18.03 -42.67
C GLN A 259 13.64 17.79 -41.67
#